data_AF-A0A820JNZ5-F1
#
_entry.id   AF-A0A820JNZ5-F1
#
_cell.length_a   1.000
_cell.length_b   1.000
_cell.length_c   1.000
_cell.angle_alpha   90.00
_cell.angle_beta   90.00
_cell.angle_gamma   90.00
#
_symmetry.space_group_name_H-M   'P 1'
#
loop_
_entity.id
_entity.type
_entity.pdbx_description
1 polymer ?
#
loop_
_entity_poly.entity_id
_entity_poly.type
_entity_poly.pdbx_seq_one_letter_code
_entity_poly.pdbx_strand_id
1 'polypeptide(L)'
;SVGLCLIIWMACGFISLLAALCFAEIGTVIPRNGAEVAYMKEGIGSVHERTGDILAYLSVWADIFTIKPATIAVLSLTFSRYFLSGIMINCGPSEELVKMLAIFIILILMNINSISVSAANRLNIVFVICKVLTMLTIAIIGFVRIGQGYTQNLKNGFADTTNKPFGVALAFYKGLFAYGGWHSLNSVTEELKNPKRNLWLSISLA
;
A
#
# COMPACT_ATOMS: atom_id res chain seq x y z
N SER A 1 21.23 9.14 0.76
CA SER A 1 22.13 8.05 0.33
C SER A 1 21.35 6.79 -0.06
N VAL A 2 21.91 5.95 -0.93
CA VAL A 2 21.29 4.70 -1.42
C VAL A 2 21.25 3.64 -0.31
N GLY A 3 22.30 3.52 0.49
CA GLY A 3 22.41 2.56 1.58
C GLY A 3 21.35 2.77 2.67
N LEU A 4 21.15 4.01 3.11
CA LEU A 4 20.09 4.31 4.08
C LEU A 4 18.69 4.02 3.50
N CYS A 5 18.47 4.30 2.22
CA CYS A 5 17.21 4.00 1.55
C CYS A 5 16.90 2.50 1.60
N LEU A 6 17.86 1.63 1.25
CA LEU A 6 17.70 0.17 1.30
C LEU A 6 17.44 -0.34 2.72
N ILE A 7 18.12 0.22 3.72
CA ILE A 7 17.88 -0.11 5.13
C ILE A 7 16.45 0.24 5.53
N ILE A 8 15.97 1.44 5.17
CA ILE A 8 14.60 1.88 5.47
C ILE A 8 13.57 0.98 4.79
N TRP A 9 13.79 0.59 3.52
CA TRP A 9 12.91 -0.36 2.82
C TRP A 9 12.83 -1.70 3.56
N MET A 10 13.97 -2.29 3.95
CA MET A 10 14.00 -3.53 4.71
C MET A 10 13.31 -3.39 6.08
N ALA A 11 13.57 -2.28 6.78
CA ALA A 11 12.94 -2.00 8.07
C ALA A 11 11.41 -1.83 7.96
N CYS A 12 10.93 -1.12 6.93
CA CYS A 12 9.49 -0.99 6.68
C CYS A 12 8.85 -2.35 6.40
N GLY A 13 9.47 -3.18 5.55
CA GLY A 13 8.98 -4.53 5.26
C GLY A 13 8.89 -5.41 6.51
N PHE A 14 9.92 -5.36 7.37
CA PHE A 14 9.92 -6.11 8.63
C PHE A 14 8.84 -5.61 9.60
N ILE A 15 8.67 -4.30 9.75
CA ILE A 15 7.60 -3.71 10.57
C ILE A 15 6.23 -4.13 10.05
N SER A 16 6.01 -4.08 8.73
CA SER A 16 4.75 -4.48 8.10
C SER A 16 4.47 -5.97 8.26
N LEU A 17 5.49 -6.84 8.22
CA LEU A 17 5.35 -8.26 8.51
C LEU A 17 4.89 -8.49 9.95
N LEU A 18 5.56 -7.87 10.93
CA LEU A 18 5.16 -7.97 12.34
C LEU A 18 3.73 -7.46 12.57
N ALA A 19 3.38 -6.31 11.97
CA ALA A 19 2.03 -5.76 12.06
C ALA A 19 0.99 -6.71 11.47
N ALA A 20 1.27 -7.31 10.31
CA ALA A 20 0.40 -8.29 9.66
C ALA A 20 0.19 -9.54 10.53
N LEU A 21 1.24 -10.04 11.20
CA LEU A 21 1.15 -11.19 12.10
C LEU A 21 0.31 -10.88 13.35
N CYS A 22 0.51 -9.71 13.97
CA CYS A 22 -0.35 -9.27 15.08
C CYS A 22 -1.80 -9.13 14.65
N PHE A 23 -2.04 -8.57 13.46
CA PHE A 23 -3.39 -8.46 12.91
C PHE A 23 -4.01 -9.83 12.65
N ALA A 24 -3.25 -10.76 12.07
CA ALA A 24 -3.70 -12.12 11.81
C ALA A 24 -4.11 -12.84 13.10
N GLU A 25 -3.33 -12.70 14.18
CA GLU A 25 -3.67 -13.25 15.49
C GLU A 25 -5.03 -12.72 15.96
N ILE A 26 -5.21 -11.39 15.96
CA ILE A 26 -6.48 -10.75 16.36
C ILE A 26 -7.64 -11.25 15.48
N GLY A 27 -7.43 -11.36 14.17
CA GLY A 27 -8.46 -11.85 13.23
C GLY A 27 -8.85 -13.31 13.45
N THR A 28 -7.95 -14.13 14.01
CA THR A 28 -8.28 -15.52 14.38
C THR A 28 -8.93 -15.65 15.76
N VAL A 29 -8.74 -14.67 16.65
CA VAL A 29 -9.37 -14.61 17.97
C VAL A 29 -10.79 -14.04 17.89
N ILE A 30 -10.99 -13.03 17.04
CA ILE A 30 -12.28 -12.34 16.84
C ILE A 30 -12.76 -12.59 15.40
N PRO A 31 -13.39 -13.75 15.12
CA PRO A 31 -13.88 -14.09 13.79
C PRO A 31 -15.24 -13.40 13.55
N ARG A 32 -15.24 -12.07 13.48
CA ARG A 32 -16.42 -11.28 13.16
C ARG A 32 -16.18 -10.42 11.93
N ASN A 33 -17.23 -10.32 11.12
CA ASN A 33 -17.28 -9.40 10.00
C ASN A 33 -17.12 -7.95 10.47
N GLY A 34 -16.30 -7.18 9.74
CA GLY A 34 -16.00 -5.77 10.04
C GLY A 34 -14.53 -5.49 10.41
N ALA A 35 -13.67 -6.51 10.48
CA ALA A 35 -12.23 -6.40 10.69
C ALA A 35 -11.86 -5.40 11.81
N GLU A 36 -11.20 -4.29 11.47
CA GLU A 36 -10.71 -3.30 12.44
C GLU A 36 -11.80 -2.73 13.36
N VAL A 37 -13.01 -2.53 12.81
CA VAL A 37 -14.16 -2.02 13.58
C VAL A 37 -14.62 -3.06 14.60
N ALA A 38 -14.65 -4.33 14.19
CA ALA A 38 -15.00 -5.43 15.08
C ALA A 38 -13.94 -5.61 16.17
N TYR A 39 -12.65 -5.45 15.83
CA TYR A 39 -11.56 -5.54 16.81
C TYR A 39 -11.61 -4.44 17.85
N MET A 40 -11.95 -3.20 17.46
CA MET A 40 -12.09 -2.10 18.41
C MET A 40 -13.32 -2.26 19.31
N LYS A 41 -14.45 -2.72 18.76
CA LYS A 41 -15.66 -2.98 19.56
C LYS A 41 -15.48 -4.13 20.55
N GLU A 42 -14.97 -5.28 20.10
CA GLU A 42 -14.84 -6.46 20.97
C GLU A 42 -13.62 -6.35 21.89
N GLY A 43 -12.47 -5.91 21.36
CA GLY A 43 -11.24 -5.79 22.13
C GLY A 43 -11.33 -4.70 23.20
N ILE A 44 -11.63 -3.46 22.81
CA ILE A 44 -11.67 -2.34 23.76
C ILE A 44 -12.99 -2.30 24.52
N GLY A 45 -14.10 -2.70 23.89
CA GLY A 45 -15.40 -2.77 24.56
C GLY A 45 -15.44 -3.78 25.70
N SER A 46 -14.62 -4.83 25.66
CA SER A 46 -14.45 -5.77 26.79
C SER A 46 -13.89 -5.09 28.06
N VAL A 47 -13.15 -4.00 27.91
CA VAL A 47 -12.59 -3.20 29.02
C VAL A 47 -13.53 -2.03 29.37
N HIS A 48 -14.04 -1.33 28.36
CA HIS A 48 -14.98 -0.22 28.53
C HIS A 48 -15.89 -0.07 27.30
N GLU A 49 -17.11 -0.61 27.39
CA GLU A 49 -18.08 -0.71 26.29
C GLU A 49 -18.26 0.62 25.52
N ARG A 50 -18.47 1.72 26.25
CA ARG A 50 -18.67 3.05 25.66
C ARG A 50 -17.45 3.57 24.89
N THR A 51 -16.24 3.24 25.33
CA THR A 51 -14.99 3.66 24.67
C THR A 51 -14.75 2.85 23.41
N GLY A 52 -15.05 1.54 23.44
CA GLY A 52 -14.96 0.66 22.28
C GLY A 52 -15.83 1.14 21.12
N ASP A 53 -17.09 1.50 21.38
CA ASP A 53 -18.01 2.01 20.36
C ASP A 53 -17.57 3.37 19.80
N ILE A 54 -17.09 4.28 20.65
CA ILE A 54 -16.59 5.60 20.20
C ILE A 54 -15.36 5.43 19.30
N LEU A 55 -14.39 4.60 19.68
CA LEU A 55 -13.17 4.38 18.90
C LEU A 55 -13.48 3.69 17.57
N ALA A 56 -14.37 2.70 17.58
CA ALA A 56 -14.83 2.03 16.36
C ALA A 56 -15.56 3.01 15.41
N TYR A 57 -16.36 3.93 15.94
CA TYR A 57 -16.97 5.00 15.15
C TYR A 57 -15.91 5.95 14.56
N LEU A 58 -14.95 6.39 15.38
CA LEU A 58 -13.88 7.28 14.96
C LEU A 58 -12.98 6.66 13.89
N SER A 59 -12.69 5.36 13.94
CA SER A 59 -11.93 4.71 12.87
C SER A 59 -12.67 4.69 11.55
N VAL A 60 -13.97 4.38 11.56
CA VAL A 60 -14.80 4.41 10.33
C VAL A 60 -14.89 5.83 9.79
N TRP A 61 -15.08 6.82 10.67
CA TRP A 61 -15.09 8.22 10.29
C TRP A 61 -13.76 8.64 9.62
N ALA A 62 -12.63 8.30 10.24
CA ALA A 62 -11.31 8.61 9.70
C ALA A 62 -11.08 7.90 8.36
N ASP A 63 -11.52 6.65 8.23
CA ASP A 63 -11.35 5.87 7.00
C ASP A 63 -12.14 6.49 5.83
N ILE A 64 -13.43 6.78 6.05
CA ILE A 64 -14.33 7.32 5.02
C ILE A 64 -13.95 8.74 4.62
N PHE A 65 -13.69 9.63 5.59
CA PHE A 65 -13.48 11.05 5.30
C PHE A 65 -12.04 11.43 4.99
N THR A 66 -11.06 10.65 5.48
CA THR A 66 -9.65 11.02 5.37
C THR A 66 -8.84 9.98 4.60
N ILE A 67 -8.80 8.73 5.05
CA ILE A 67 -7.82 7.73 4.56
C ILE A 67 -8.15 7.29 3.13
N LYS A 68 -9.38 6.84 2.85
CA LYS A 68 -9.77 6.34 1.52
C LYS A 68 -9.70 7.43 0.44
N PRO A 69 -10.28 8.64 0.64
CA PRO A 69 -10.20 9.69 -0.37
C PRO A 69 -8.77 10.15 -0.64
N ALA A 70 -7.94 10.30 0.40
CA ALA A 70 -6.54 10.68 0.24
C ALA A 70 -5.76 9.62 -0.54
N THR A 71 -5.99 8.34 -0.27
CA THR A 71 -5.33 7.24 -0.98
C THR A 71 -5.69 7.24 -2.47
N ILE A 72 -6.98 7.40 -2.79
CA ILE A 72 -7.45 7.51 -4.18
C ILE A 72 -6.79 8.71 -4.87
N ALA A 73 -6.76 9.87 -4.22
CA ALA A 73 -6.16 11.08 -4.78
C ALA A 73 -4.65 10.89 -5.06
N VAL A 74 -3.88 10.33 -4.12
CA VAL A 74 -2.44 10.08 -4.29
C VAL A 74 -2.19 9.12 -5.45
N LEU A 75 -2.95 8.02 -5.53
CA LEU A 75 -2.80 7.03 -6.60
C LEU A 75 -3.16 7.60 -7.98
N SER A 76 -4.26 8.35 -8.08
CA SER A 76 -4.68 8.99 -9.34
C SER A 76 -3.70 10.05 -9.80
N LEU A 77 -3.20 10.91 -8.89
CA LEU A 77 -2.15 11.88 -9.21
C LEU A 77 -0.87 11.20 -9.69
N THR A 78 -0.49 10.11 -9.04
CA THR A 78 0.69 9.31 -9.42
C THR A 78 0.53 8.74 -10.82
N PHE A 79 -0.62 8.11 -11.12
CA PHE A 79 -0.93 7.61 -12.46
C PHE A 79 -0.84 8.73 -13.51
N SER A 80 -1.52 9.85 -13.27
CA SER A 80 -1.55 10.97 -14.23
C SER A 80 -0.16 11.54 -14.49
N ARG A 81 0.67 11.66 -13.45
CA ARG A 81 2.05 12.13 -13.59
C ARG A 81 2.88 11.17 -14.43
N TYR A 82 2.84 9.85 -14.16
CA TYR A 82 3.59 8.87 -14.95
C TYR A 82 3.11 8.80 -16.41
N PHE A 83 1.79 8.83 -16.63
CA PHE A 83 1.21 8.80 -17.96
C PHE A 83 1.64 10.02 -18.79
N LEU A 84 1.51 11.22 -18.23
CA LEU A 84 1.85 12.46 -18.93
C LEU A 84 3.38 12.61 -19.11
N SER A 85 4.20 12.17 -18.16
CA SER A 85 5.67 12.14 -18.33
C SER A 85 6.11 11.24 -19.49
N GLY A 86 5.36 10.17 -19.79
CA GLY A 86 5.63 9.32 -20.95
C GLY A 86 5.32 10.00 -22.29
N ILE A 87 4.36 10.92 -22.34
CA ILE A 87 3.95 11.65 -23.54
C ILE A 87 4.78 12.92 -23.73
N MET A 88 4.96 13.70 -22.65
CA MET A 88 5.65 14.99 -22.65
C MET A 88 7.10 14.85 -22.19
N ILE A 89 7.87 14.04 -22.91
CA ILE A 89 9.25 13.67 -22.55
C ILE A 89 10.16 14.90 -22.37
N ASN A 90 9.96 15.97 -23.16
CA ASN A 90 10.87 17.12 -23.21
C ASN A 90 10.46 18.31 -22.33
N CYS A 91 9.17 18.47 -22.03
CA CYS A 91 8.65 19.65 -21.32
C CYS A 91 8.25 19.37 -19.86
N GLY A 92 8.00 18.10 -19.51
CA GLY A 92 7.40 17.74 -18.22
C GLY A 92 5.93 18.20 -18.11
N PRO A 93 5.07 17.47 -17.38
CA PRO A 93 3.67 17.84 -17.27
C PRO A 93 3.45 18.99 -16.28
N SER A 94 2.61 19.95 -16.64
CA SER A 94 2.17 20.99 -15.69
C SER A 94 1.30 20.40 -14.58
N GLU A 95 1.39 20.95 -13.36
CA GLU A 95 0.63 20.45 -12.21
C GLU A 95 -0.89 20.51 -12.42
N GLU A 96 -1.37 21.52 -13.16
CA GLU A 96 -2.78 21.67 -13.51
C GLU A 96 -3.26 20.52 -14.39
N LEU A 97 -2.47 20.15 -15.40
CA LEU A 97 -2.81 19.06 -16.31
C LEU A 97 -2.78 17.69 -15.61
N VAL A 98 -1.83 17.48 -14.71
CA VAL A 98 -1.78 16.28 -13.85
C VAL A 98 -3.07 16.18 -13.02
N LYS A 99 -3.50 17.27 -12.37
CA LYS A 99 -4.72 17.30 -11.56
C LYS A 99 -5.98 17.07 -12.39
N MET A 100 -6.08 17.71 -13.56
CA MET A 100 -7.22 17.52 -14.46
C MET A 100 -7.35 16.06 -14.91
N LEU A 101 -6.25 15.45 -15.32
CA LEU A 101 -6.26 14.04 -15.71
C LEU A 101 -6.57 13.12 -14.52
N ALA A 102 -6.10 13.46 -13.31
CA ALA A 102 -6.38 12.68 -12.10
C ALA A 102 -7.88 12.72 -11.74
N ILE A 103 -8.52 13.89 -11.84
CA ILE A 103 -9.97 14.02 -11.65
C ILE A 103 -10.72 13.22 -12.72
N PHE A 104 -10.31 13.34 -13.97
CA PHE A 104 -10.93 12.63 -15.09
C PHE A 104 -10.90 11.11 -14.91
N ILE A 105 -9.76 10.52 -14.52
CA ILE A 105 -9.66 9.08 -14.31
C ILE A 105 -10.47 8.61 -13.10
N ILE A 106 -10.55 9.40 -12.02
CA ILE A 106 -11.41 9.10 -10.87
C ILE A 106 -12.86 9.01 -11.32
N LEU A 107 -13.35 9.99 -12.09
CA LEU A 107 -14.73 10.00 -12.60
C LEU A 107 -15.02 8.81 -13.51
N ILE A 108 -14.08 8.44 -14.40
CA ILE A 108 -14.24 7.26 -15.27
C ILE A 108 -14.32 5.99 -14.45
N LEU A 109 -13.36 5.77 -13.54
CA LEU A 109 -13.34 4.56 -12.72
C LEU A 109 -14.56 4.47 -11.82
N MET A 110 -15.01 5.59 -11.25
CA MET A 110 -16.25 5.66 -10.49
C MET A 110 -17.45 5.24 -11.35
N ASN A 111 -17.60 5.79 -12.56
CA ASN A 111 -18.69 5.42 -13.46
C ASN A 111 -18.65 3.92 -13.82
N ILE A 112 -17.48 3.38 -14.15
CA ILE A 112 -17.34 1.95 -14.47
C ILE A 112 -17.75 1.08 -13.27
N ASN A 113 -17.29 1.41 -12.07
CA ASN A 113 -17.62 0.66 -10.85
C ASN A 113 -19.12 0.75 -10.52
N SER A 114 -19.75 1.90 -10.74
CA SER A 114 -21.19 2.09 -10.48
C SER A 114 -22.09 1.37 -11.49
N ILE A 115 -21.63 1.16 -12.73
CA ILE A 115 -22.42 0.51 -13.80
C ILE A 115 -22.22 -1.01 -13.82
N SER A 116 -20.98 -1.50 -13.70
CA SER A 116 -20.70 -2.92 -13.82
C SER A 116 -19.47 -3.34 -13.00
N VAL A 117 -19.74 -4.01 -11.88
CA VAL A 117 -18.71 -4.65 -11.05
C VAL A 117 -17.93 -5.70 -11.83
N SER A 118 -18.59 -6.46 -12.72
CA SER A 118 -17.92 -7.46 -13.57
C SER A 118 -16.93 -6.84 -14.57
N ALA A 119 -17.25 -5.66 -15.12
CA ALA A 119 -16.32 -4.93 -15.98
C ALA A 119 -15.13 -4.38 -15.18
N ALA A 120 -15.39 -3.81 -14.00
CA ALA A 120 -14.34 -3.33 -13.10
C ALA A 120 -13.39 -4.47 -12.69
N ASN A 121 -13.92 -5.65 -12.38
CA ASN A 121 -13.11 -6.81 -12.01
C ASN A 121 -12.22 -7.29 -13.17
N ARG A 122 -12.74 -7.35 -14.40
CA ARG A 122 -11.92 -7.69 -15.59
C ARG A 122 -10.79 -6.69 -15.81
N LEU A 123 -11.05 -5.39 -15.65
CA LEU A 123 -10.02 -4.35 -15.75
C LEU A 123 -8.96 -4.50 -14.65
N ASN A 124 -9.37 -4.81 -13.42
CA ASN A 124 -8.46 -5.05 -12.31
C ASN A 124 -7.48 -6.19 -12.61
N ILE A 125 -7.97 -7.32 -13.13
CA ILE A 125 -7.13 -8.47 -13.50
C ILE A 125 -6.05 -8.06 -14.52
N VAL A 126 -6.44 -7.30 -15.56
CA VAL A 126 -5.48 -6.80 -16.55
C VAL A 126 -4.42 -5.91 -15.90
N PHE A 127 -4.82 -4.99 -15.02
CA PHE A 127 -3.86 -4.12 -14.32
C PHE A 127 -2.92 -4.89 -13.39
N VAL A 128 -3.40 -5.93 -12.70
CA VAL A 128 -2.56 -6.78 -11.85
C VAL A 128 -1.51 -7.50 -12.71
N ILE A 129 -1.91 -8.09 -13.83
CA ILE A 129 -0.98 -8.76 -14.76
C ILE A 129 0.07 -7.76 -15.27
N CYS A 130 -0.35 -6.59 -15.75
CA CYS A 130 0.58 -5.55 -16.22
C CYS A 130 1.53 -5.08 -15.11
N LYS A 131 1.04 -4.89 -13.89
CA LYS A 131 1.86 -4.49 -12.73
C LYS A 131 2.94 -5.53 -12.43
N VAL A 132 2.57 -6.81 -12.38
CA VAL A 132 3.51 -7.91 -12.11
C VAL A 132 4.57 -8.02 -13.21
N LEU A 133 4.16 -7.97 -14.48
CA LEU A 133 5.08 -8.00 -15.61
C LEU A 133 6.06 -6.83 -15.59
N THR A 134 5.58 -5.63 -15.25
CA THR A 134 6.43 -4.43 -15.14
C THR A 134 7.46 -4.59 -14.02
N MET A 135 7.04 -5.08 -12.84
CA MET A 135 7.96 -5.33 -11.71
C MET A 135 9.02 -6.37 -12.06
N LEU A 136 8.64 -7.47 -12.71
CA LEU A 136 9.57 -8.50 -13.17
C LEU A 136 10.58 -7.95 -14.18
N THR A 137 10.11 -7.16 -15.14
CA THR A 137 10.96 -6.53 -16.16
C THR A 137 12.00 -5.61 -15.51
N ILE A 138 11.58 -4.76 -14.57
CA ILE A 138 12.50 -3.86 -13.84
C ILE A 138 13.53 -4.68 -13.05
N ALA A 139 13.11 -5.76 -12.38
CA ALA A 139 14.02 -6.62 -11.63
C ALA A 139 15.07 -7.28 -12.53
N ILE A 140 14.63 -7.89 -13.65
CA ILE A 140 15.53 -8.54 -14.62
C ILE A 140 16.54 -7.54 -15.19
N ILE A 141 16.07 -6.37 -15.65
CA ILE A 141 16.95 -5.31 -16.17
C ILE A 141 17.95 -4.88 -15.10
N GLY A 142 17.51 -4.73 -13.85
CA GLY A 142 18.36 -4.40 -12.71
C GLY A 142 19.50 -5.41 -12.50
N PHE A 143 19.17 -6.70 -12.43
CA PHE A 143 20.18 -7.76 -12.26
C PHE A 143 21.17 -7.83 -13.43
N VAL A 144 20.68 -7.72 -14.67
CA VAL A 144 21.54 -7.71 -15.87
C VAL A 144 22.50 -6.51 -15.84
N ARG A 145 22.03 -5.31 -15.49
CA ARG A 145 22.87 -4.12 -15.38
C ARG A 145 23.93 -4.24 -14.29
N ILE A 146 23.59 -4.85 -13.15
CA ILE A 146 24.58 -5.13 -12.09
C ILE A 146 25.64 -6.11 -12.60
N GLY A 147 25.23 -7.18 -13.29
CA GLY A 147 26.15 -8.16 -13.89
C GLY A 147 27.08 -7.57 -14.95
N GLN A 148 26.63 -6.53 -15.67
CA GLN A 148 27.43 -5.75 -16.61
C GLN A 148 28.42 -4.77 -15.94
N GLY A 149 28.44 -4.69 -14.60
CA GLY A 149 29.36 -3.85 -13.84
C GLY A 149 28.89 -2.42 -13.59
N TYR A 150 27.62 -2.08 -13.85
CA TYR A 150 27.04 -0.76 -13.55
C TYR A 150 26.74 -0.58 -12.05
N THR A 151 27.76 -0.71 -11.19
CA THR A 151 27.64 -0.67 -9.72
C THR A 151 28.08 0.66 -9.10
N GLN A 152 28.30 1.70 -9.92
CA GLN A 152 28.81 3.00 -9.48
C GLN A 152 27.97 3.63 -8.36
N ASN A 153 26.64 3.50 -8.43
CA ASN A 153 25.70 3.99 -7.42
C ASN A 153 25.81 3.26 -6.07
N LEU A 154 26.38 2.06 -6.03
CA LEU A 154 26.57 1.27 -4.81
C LEU A 154 27.92 1.55 -4.14
N LYS A 155 28.93 1.99 -4.89
CA LYS A 155 30.30 2.22 -4.36
C LYS A 155 30.34 3.28 -3.26
N ASN A 156 29.59 4.37 -3.42
CA ASN A 156 29.43 5.42 -2.42
C ASN A 156 28.03 5.37 -1.78
N GLY A 157 27.57 4.16 -1.42
CA GLY A 157 26.19 3.91 -1.01
C GLY A 157 25.70 4.81 0.13
N PHE A 158 26.59 5.24 1.05
CA PHE A 158 26.26 6.09 2.19
C PHE A 158 26.67 7.57 2.02
N ALA A 159 27.16 7.98 0.84
CA ALA A 159 27.39 9.39 0.57
C ALA A 159 26.09 10.20 0.63
N ASP A 160 26.16 11.42 1.14
CA ASP A 160 25.00 12.31 1.32
C ASP A 160 23.85 11.67 2.12
N THR A 161 24.21 10.97 3.21
CA THR A 161 23.22 10.47 4.15
C THR A 161 22.67 11.63 4.98
N THR A 162 21.34 11.74 5.05
CA THR A 162 20.71 12.71 5.94
C THR A 162 20.81 12.23 7.39
N ASN A 163 21.33 13.09 8.26
CA ASN A 163 21.38 12.82 9.71
C ASN A 163 20.21 13.47 10.45
N LYS A 164 19.26 14.06 9.73
CA LYS A 164 18.11 14.76 10.31
C LYS A 164 17.00 13.77 10.65
N PRO A 165 16.59 13.62 11.93
CA PRO A 165 15.57 12.66 12.35
C PRO A 165 14.25 12.80 11.58
N PHE A 166 13.82 14.04 11.29
CA PHE A 166 12.60 14.31 10.53
C PHE A 166 12.64 13.75 9.09
N GLY A 167 13.80 13.80 8.43
CA GLY A 167 13.96 13.25 7.09
C GLY A 167 13.85 11.73 7.08
N VAL A 168 14.39 11.07 8.10
CA VAL A 168 14.26 9.63 8.31
C VAL A 168 12.81 9.25 8.58
N ALA A 169 12.11 9.99 9.46
CA ALA A 169 10.69 9.76 9.76
C ALA A 169 9.81 9.87 8.50
N LEU A 170 10.06 10.88 7.64
CA LEU A 170 9.34 11.02 6.37
C LEU A 170 9.63 9.88 5.39
N ALA A 171 10.86 9.35 5.40
CA ALA A 171 11.21 8.19 4.58
C ALA A 171 10.48 6.91 5.06
N PHE A 172 10.37 6.70 6.38
CA PHE A 172 9.54 5.63 6.94
C PHE A 172 8.07 5.80 6.59
N TYR A 173 7.52 7.02 6.68
CA TYR A 173 6.14 7.29 6.30
C TYR A 173 5.86 6.88 4.84
N LYS A 174 6.75 7.24 3.92
CA LYS A 174 6.66 6.85 2.50
C LYS A 174 6.84 5.34 2.29
N GLY A 175 7.80 4.72 2.99
CA GLY A 175 8.06 3.29 2.91
C GLY A 175 6.87 2.45 3.41
N LEU A 176 6.33 2.80 4.58
CA LEU A 176 5.16 2.14 5.15
C LEU A 176 3.90 2.30 4.28
N PHE A 177 3.74 3.43 3.60
CA PHE A 177 2.66 3.60 2.61
C PHE A 177 2.80 2.59 1.45
N ALA A 178 4.03 2.33 0.98
CA ALA A 178 4.27 1.37 -0.10
C ALA A 178 3.99 -0.09 0.31
N TYR A 179 4.21 -0.43 1.59
CA TYR A 179 3.87 -1.74 2.18
C TYR A 179 2.43 -1.82 2.72
N GLY A 180 1.61 -0.77 2.52
CA GLY A 180 0.23 -0.76 2.97
C GLY A 180 -0.64 -1.85 2.34
N GLY A 181 -1.68 -2.27 3.07
CA GLY A 181 -2.69 -3.24 2.60
C GLY A 181 -2.72 -4.56 3.36
N TRP A 182 -1.76 -4.81 4.25
CA TRP A 182 -1.71 -6.02 5.08
C TRP A 182 -2.95 -6.25 5.96
N HIS A 183 -3.61 -5.17 6.41
CA HIS A 183 -4.82 -5.27 7.26
C HIS A 183 -6.04 -5.86 6.53
N SER A 184 -6.09 -5.76 5.19
CA SER A 184 -7.21 -6.27 4.38
C SER A 184 -7.23 -7.80 4.28
N LEU A 185 -6.12 -8.48 4.62
CA LEU A 185 -6.03 -9.96 4.57
C LEU A 185 -7.01 -10.63 5.54
N ASN A 186 -7.30 -9.97 6.66
CA ASN A 186 -8.27 -10.46 7.64
C ASN A 186 -9.72 -10.40 7.16
N SER A 187 -10.03 -9.66 6.10
CA SER A 187 -11.38 -9.64 5.55
C SER A 187 -11.73 -10.92 4.77
N VAL A 188 -10.72 -11.73 4.42
CA VAL A 188 -10.88 -12.97 3.64
C VAL A 188 -10.64 -14.21 4.51
N THR A 189 -10.42 -14.05 5.81
CA THR A 189 -10.10 -15.17 6.71
C THR A 189 -11.26 -16.15 6.89
N GLU A 190 -12.50 -15.70 6.71
CA GLU A 190 -13.69 -16.56 6.75
C GLU A 190 -13.73 -17.54 5.56
N GLU A 191 -13.04 -17.23 4.46
CA GLU A 191 -12.98 -18.08 3.25
C GLU A 191 -11.79 -19.05 3.24
N LEU A 192 -10.84 -18.88 4.17
CA LEU A 192 -9.65 -19.73 4.27
C LEU A 192 -9.96 -21.07 4.95
N LYS A 193 -9.57 -22.18 4.32
CA LYS A 193 -9.52 -23.49 5.00
C LYS A 193 -8.43 -23.44 6.08
N ASN A 194 -8.77 -23.79 7.33
CA ASN A 194 -7.86 -23.76 8.49
C ASN A 194 -7.10 -22.42 8.65
N PRO A 195 -7.81 -21.31 8.94
CA PRO A 195 -7.24 -19.97 8.93
C PRO A 195 -6.09 -19.81 9.93
N LYS A 196 -6.16 -20.44 11.11
CA LYS A 196 -5.09 -20.34 12.14
C LYS A 196 -3.71 -20.72 11.61
N ARG A 197 -3.62 -21.77 10.79
CA ARG A 197 -2.34 -22.20 10.20
C ARG A 197 -2.06 -21.48 8.89
N ASN A 198 -3.06 -21.41 8.01
CA ASN A 198 -2.84 -20.97 6.63
C ASN A 198 -2.67 -19.46 6.51
N LEU A 199 -3.29 -18.67 7.40
CA LEU A 199 -3.11 -17.22 7.42
C LEU A 199 -1.68 -16.86 7.85
N TRP A 200 -1.19 -17.50 8.92
CA TRP A 200 0.14 -17.28 9.45
C TRP A 200 1.24 -17.69 8.45
N LEU A 201 1.09 -18.85 7.81
CA LEU A 201 1.99 -19.32 6.76
C LEU A 201 1.96 -18.40 5.52
N SER A 202 0.78 -17.96 5.09
CA SER A 202 0.66 -17.09 3.92
C SER A 202 1.36 -15.75 4.14
N ILE A 203 1.21 -15.14 5.32
CA ILE A 203 1.86 -13.87 5.66
C ILE A 203 3.37 -14.02 5.80
N SER A 204 3.85 -15.14 6.36
CA SER A 204 5.29 -15.37 6.54
C SER A 204 6.04 -15.71 5.25
N LEU A 205 5.33 -16.24 4.24
CA LEU A 205 5.90 -16.62 2.94
C LEU A 205 5.77 -15.53 1.86
N ALA A 206 4.83 -14.60 2.03
CA ALA A 206 4.58 -13.50 1.10
C ALA A 206 5.60 -12.37 1.24
#